data_AF-A0A2D7JCF0-F1
#
_entry.id   AF-A0A2D7JCF0-F1
#
_cell.length_a   1.000
_cell.length_b   1.000
_cell.length_c   1.000
_cell.angle_alpha   90.00
_cell.angle_beta   90.00
_cell.angle_gamma   90.00
#
_symmetry.space_group_name_H-M   'P 1'
#
loop_
_entity.id
_entity.type
_entity.pdbx_description
1 polymer ?
#
loop_
_entity_poly.entity_id
_entity_poly.type
_entity_poly.pdbx_seq_one_letter_code
_entity_poly.pdbx_strand_id
1 'polypeptide(L)' 'MFKTQAEAEAAAPGFGCKGAHRMGDMWMVCSSHGDAGHQGGH' A
#
# COMPACT_ATOMS: atom_id res chain seq x y z
N MET A 1 -6.53 1.65 -1.66
CA MET A 1 -6.85 0.21 -1.58
C MET A 1 -7.50 -0.16 -2.91
N PHE A 2 -7.17 -1.31 -3.49
CA PHE A 2 -7.52 -1.74 -4.85
C PHE A 2 -8.13 -3.14 -4.81
N LYS A 3 -8.90 -3.50 -5.85
CA LYS A 3 -9.50 -4.83 -5.96
C LYS A 3 -8.51 -5.88 -6.45
N THR A 4 -7.50 -5.47 -7.20
CA THR A 4 -6.52 -6.38 -7.81
C THR A 4 -5.09 -5.97 -7.49
N GLN A 5 -4.19 -6.95 -7.50
CA GLN A 5 -2.76 -6.72 -7.34
C GLN A 5 -2.24 -5.79 -8.44
N ALA A 6 -2.64 -6.04 -9.69
CA ALA A 6 -2.16 -5.29 -10.85
C ALA A 6 -2.50 -3.79 -10.74
N GLU A 7 -3.72 -3.45 -10.31
CA GLU A 7 -4.10 -2.05 -10.08
C GLU A 7 -3.30 -1.42 -8.93
N ALA A 8 -3.10 -2.16 -7.84
CA ALA A 8 -2.27 -1.68 -6.74
C ALA A 8 -0.81 -1.50 -7.16
N GLU A 9 -0.25 -2.39 -7.98
CA GLU A 9 1.14 -2.29 -8.45
C GLU A 9 1.32 -1.13 -9.45
N ALA A 10 0.35 -0.92 -10.35
CA ALA A 10 0.36 0.19 -11.28
C ALA A 10 0.25 1.55 -10.57
N ALA A 11 -0.50 1.59 -9.46
CA ALA A 11 -0.63 2.79 -8.65
C ALA A 11 0.60 3.03 -7.75
N ALA A 12 1.32 1.98 -7.34
CA ALA A 12 2.46 2.07 -6.42
C ALA A 12 3.49 3.16 -6.76
N PRO A 13 3.99 3.28 -8.01
CA PRO A 13 4.92 4.35 -8.37
C PRO A 13 4.32 5.76 -8.19
N GLY A 14 3.01 5.92 -8.35
CA GLY A 14 2.31 7.20 -8.10
C GLY A 14 2.29 7.61 -6.62
N PHE A 15 2.41 6.64 -5.70
CA PHE A 15 2.51 6.87 -4.26
C PHE A 15 3.97 6.91 -3.75
N GLY A 16 4.97 6.87 -4.64
CA GLY A 16 6.38 6.81 -4.24
C GLY A 16 6.78 5.46 -3.63
N CYS A 17 6.02 4.42 -3.97
CA CYS A 17 6.06 3.12 -3.32
C CYS A 17 6.35 2.01 -4.33
N LYS A 18 6.99 0.92 -3.90
CA LYS A 18 7.36 -0.18 -4.81
C LYS A 18 6.59 -1.45 -4.45
N GLY A 19 5.73 -1.88 -5.37
CA GLY A 19 4.95 -3.11 -5.27
C GLY A 19 3.60 -2.95 -4.58
N ALA A 20 2.89 -4.08 -4.45
CA ALA A 20 1.59 -4.17 -3.82
C ALA A 20 1.51 -5.37 -2.88
N HIS A 21 0.75 -5.24 -1.79
CA HIS A 21 0.48 -6.35 -0.87
C HIS A 21 -1.03 -6.53 -0.66
N ARG A 22 -1.44 -7.78 -0.37
CA ARG A 22 -2.83 -8.11 -0.04
C ARG A 22 -3.11 -7.87 1.44
N MET A 23 -4.07 -7.01 1.75
CA MET A 23 -4.59 -6.76 3.10
C MET A 23 -6.08 -7.11 3.13
N GLY A 24 -6.39 -8.28 3.71
CA GLY A 24 -7.74 -8.85 3.66
C GLY A 24 -8.15 -9.19 2.23
N ASP A 25 -9.31 -8.68 1.80
CA ASP A 25 -9.85 -8.82 0.44
C ASP A 25 -9.37 -7.73 -0.53
N MET A 26 -8.52 -6.81 -0.07
CA MET A 26 -8.07 -5.66 -0.85
C MET A 26 -6.56 -5.64 -1.02
N TRP A 27 -6.09 -4.92 -2.03
CA TRP A 27 -4.68 -4.71 -2.33
C TRP A 27 -4.28 -3.29 -2.00
N MET A 28 -3.10 -3.11 -1.42
CA MET A 28 -2.56 -1.79 -1.13
C MET A 28 -1.25 -1.57 -1.86
N VAL A 29 -1.02 -0.31 -2.18
CA VAL A 29 0.25 0.18 -2.71
C VAL A 29 1.28 0.14 -1.58
N CYS A 30 2.48 -0.34 -1.86
CA CYS A 30 3.59 -0.53 -0.91
C CYS A 30 3.44 -1.68 0.09
N SER A 31 4.44 -2.56 0.20
CA SER A 31 4.54 -3.57 1.28
C SER A 31 4.93 -2.98 2.63
N SER A 32 5.66 -1.86 2.60
CA SER A 32 5.99 -1.08 3.78
C SER A 32 5.08 0.12 3.81
N HIS A 33 4.07 0.11 4.69
CA HIS A 33 3.71 1.36 5.35
C HIS A 33 4.99 1.74 6.06
N GLY A 34 5.74 2.70 5.50
CA GLY A 34 7.01 3.10 6.08
C GLY A 34 6.82 3.30 7.58
N ASP A 35 7.84 2.90 8.32
CA ASP A 35 8.20 3.48 9.60
C ASP A 35 8.20 5.02 9.47
N ALA A 36 7.01 5.59 9.43
CA ALA A 36 6.73 7.02 9.30
C ALA A 36 5.85 7.37 10.49
N GLY A 37 6.38 7.10 11.68
CA GLY A 37 5.82 7.53 12.94
C GLY A 37 4.52 6.82 13.34
N HIS A 38 4.60 6.17 14.49
CA HIS A 38 3.60 6.36 15.53
C HIS A 38 3.26 7.87 15.71
N GLN A 39 2.34 8.40 14.90
CA GLN A 39 1.62 9.67 15.12
C GLN A 39 0.16 9.40 14.74
N GLY A 40 -0.46 8.49 15.50
CA GLY A 40 -1.84 8.07 15.28
C GLY A 40 -2.26 6.98 16.25
N GLY A 41 -1.79 7.07 17.49
CA GLY A 41 -2.30 6.30 18.62
C GLY A 41 -2.76 7.28 19.69
N HIS A 42 -4.07 7.24 19.97
CA HIS A 42 -4.82 8.01 20.98
C HIS A 42 -5.03 9.51 20.73
#